data_AF-A0A5M7P7W6-F1
#
_entry.id   AF-A0A5M7P7W6-F1
#
_cell.length_a   1.000
_cell.length_b   1.000
_cell.length_c   1.000
_cell.angle_alpha   90.00
_cell.angle_beta   90.00
_cell.angle_gamma   90.00
#
_symmetry.space_group_name_H-M   'P 1'
#
loop_
_entity.id
_entity.type
_entity.pdbx_description
1 polymer ?
#
loop_
_entity_poly.entity_id
_entity_poly.type
_entity_poly.pdbx_seq_one_letter_code
_entity_poly.pdbx_strand_id
1 'polypeptide(L)'
;TQQDLTRLTAVDHPLADFVRDTLRPWIDYSMETRQLAGCWIHDALVVAWLLNQRVASGIDYRVDIELRPGATRGKSWRYRQPLRLTVGVPDHCGASVHVLHSVDNTLLLSIIEQAFKRLTS
;
A
#
# COMPACT_ATOMS: atom_id res chain seq x y z
N THR A 1 -10.52 6.29 6.61
CA THR A 1 -11.75 5.97 7.36
C THR A 1 -12.98 6.38 6.57
N GLN A 2 -14.20 6.11 7.04
CA GLN A 2 -15.42 6.66 6.42
C GLN A 2 -15.39 8.21 6.40
N GLN A 3 -14.94 8.83 7.50
CA GLN A 3 -14.81 10.28 7.59
C GLN A 3 -13.82 10.85 6.56
N ASP A 4 -12.66 10.21 6.37
CA ASP A 4 -11.71 10.62 5.34
C ASP A 4 -12.31 10.49 3.94
N LEU A 5 -13.03 9.40 3.67
CA LEU A 5 -13.65 9.18 2.38
C LEU A 5 -14.66 10.29 2.06
N THR A 6 -15.57 10.60 2.99
CA THR A 6 -16.51 11.71 2.86
C THR A 6 -15.81 13.04 2.63
N ARG A 7 -14.76 13.34 3.39
CA ARG A 7 -14.01 14.59 3.28
C ARG A 7 -13.29 14.72 1.93
N LEU A 8 -12.62 13.66 1.47
CA LEU A 8 -11.85 13.65 0.23
C LEU A 8 -12.72 13.74 -1.02
N THR A 9 -13.93 13.16 -0.96
CA THR A 9 -14.87 13.06 -2.07
C THR A 9 -16.02 14.07 -1.97
N ALA A 10 -15.80 15.18 -1.27
CA ALA A 10 -16.81 16.24 -1.10
C ALA A 10 -16.97 17.13 -2.35
N VAL A 11 -16.10 16.99 -3.35
CA VAL A 11 -16.22 17.70 -4.63
C VAL A 11 -17.40 17.15 -5.43
N ASP A 12 -18.21 18.04 -6.00
CA ASP A 12 -19.34 17.68 -6.86
C ASP A 12 -18.83 17.28 -8.25
N HIS A 13 -18.48 16.00 -8.39
CA HIS A 13 -17.98 15.43 -9.63
C HIS A 13 -18.27 13.92 -9.68
N PRO A 14 -18.72 13.35 -10.82
CA PRO A 14 -19.10 11.94 -10.93
C PRO A 14 -18.02 10.94 -10.49
N LEU A 15 -16.74 11.28 -10.72
CA LEU A 15 -15.62 10.45 -10.26
C LEU A 15 -15.50 10.41 -8.72
N ALA A 16 -15.75 11.52 -8.04
CA ALA A 16 -15.71 11.55 -6.57
C ALA A 16 -16.84 10.71 -5.99
N ASP A 17 -18.03 10.77 -6.58
CA ASP A 17 -19.16 9.92 -6.21
C ASP A 17 -18.85 8.44 -6.43
N PHE A 18 -18.31 8.09 -7.60
CA PHE A 18 -17.90 6.73 -7.91
C PHE A 18 -16.88 6.18 -6.90
N VAL A 19 -15.84 6.95 -6.57
CA VAL A 19 -14.82 6.53 -5.59
C VAL A 19 -15.45 6.36 -4.20
N ARG A 20 -16.32 7.29 -3.80
CA ARG A 20 -17.02 7.23 -2.51
C ARG A 20 -17.89 5.99 -2.40
N ASP A 21 -18.65 5.66 -3.42
CA ASP A 21 -19.61 4.56 -3.38
C ASP A 21 -18.92 3.20 -3.52
N THR A 22 -17.82 3.14 -4.26
CA THR A 22 -17.03 1.91 -4.40
C THR A 22 -16.19 1.61 -3.17
N LEU A 23 -15.56 2.58 -2.50
CA LEU A 23 -14.70 2.32 -1.33
C LEU A 23 -15.47 2.09 -0.03
N ARG A 24 -16.67 2.66 0.12
CA ARG A 24 -17.47 2.54 1.35
C ARG A 24 -17.64 1.09 1.84
N PRO A 25 -18.09 0.13 1.01
CA PRO A 25 -18.21 -1.26 1.44
C PRO A 25 -16.86 -1.91 1.78
N TRP A 26 -15.76 -1.50 1.13
CA TRP A 26 -14.43 -2.02 1.45
C TRP A 26 -13.91 -1.54 2.80
N ILE A 27 -14.25 -0.30 3.18
CA ILE A 27 -13.96 0.24 4.51
C ILE A 27 -14.69 -0.58 5.57
N ASP A 28 -16.00 -0.75 5.42
CA ASP A 28 -16.81 -1.47 6.39
C ASP A 28 -16.36 -2.93 6.50
N TYR A 29 -16.19 -3.62 5.37
CA TYR A 29 -15.69 -4.99 5.33
C TYR A 29 -14.31 -5.14 6.00
N SER A 30 -13.39 -4.20 5.76
CA SER A 30 -12.05 -4.25 6.37
C SER A 30 -12.10 -4.01 7.87
N MET A 31 -12.97 -3.10 8.33
CA MET A 31 -13.19 -2.87 9.75
C MET A 31 -13.72 -4.12 10.45
N GLU A 32 -14.72 -4.77 9.86
CA GLU A 32 -15.34 -5.98 10.44
C GLU A 32 -14.41 -7.20 10.42
N THR A 33 -13.80 -7.48 9.26
CA THR A 33 -13.08 -8.76 9.05
C THR A 33 -11.59 -8.70 9.37
N ARG A 34 -10.99 -7.51 9.37
CA ARG A 34 -9.54 -7.32 9.59
C ARG A 34 -9.22 -6.48 10.82
N GLN A 35 -10.23 -5.95 11.52
CA GLN A 35 -10.05 -5.10 12.72
C GLN A 35 -9.15 -3.88 12.43
N LEU A 36 -9.25 -3.35 11.21
CA LEU A 36 -8.53 -2.15 10.78
C LEU A 36 -9.40 -0.93 11.03
N ALA A 37 -8.82 0.22 11.41
CA ALA A 37 -9.53 1.49 11.48
C ALA A 37 -9.68 2.13 10.08
N GLY A 38 -10.35 1.43 9.14
CA GLY A 38 -10.48 1.81 7.73
C GLY A 38 -10.18 0.65 6.78
N CYS A 39 -9.71 0.96 5.56
CA CYS A 39 -9.21 -0.02 4.59
C CYS A 39 -7.83 0.38 4.06
N TRP A 40 -7.14 -0.59 3.44
CA TRP A 40 -5.91 -0.33 2.72
C TRP A 40 -6.19 0.14 1.29
N ILE A 41 -5.50 1.21 0.88
CA ILE A 41 -5.53 1.76 -0.49
C ILE A 41 -4.19 1.51 -1.18
N HIS A 42 -3.79 0.24 -1.23
CA HIS A 42 -2.45 -0.20 -1.62
C HIS A 42 -2.04 0.29 -3.02
N ASP A 43 -2.93 0.23 -4.01
CA ASP A 43 -2.61 0.71 -5.36
C ASP A 43 -2.46 2.24 -5.43
N ALA A 44 -3.34 2.97 -4.74
CA ALA A 44 -3.26 4.43 -4.67
C ALA A 44 -1.98 4.89 -3.97
N LEU A 45 -1.50 4.15 -2.97
CA LEU A 45 -0.20 4.40 -2.33
C LEU A 45 0.96 4.29 -3.33
N VAL A 46 0.95 3.31 -4.24
CA VAL A 46 2.01 3.17 -5.26
C VAL A 46 2.03 4.40 -6.17
N VAL A 47 0.87 4.85 -6.63
CA VAL A 47 0.76 6.07 -7.45
C VAL A 47 1.24 7.29 -6.68
N ALA A 48 0.82 7.46 -5.43
CA ALA A 48 1.26 8.56 -4.58
C ALA A 48 2.78 8.55 -4.36
N TRP A 49 3.38 7.37 -4.22
CA TRP A 49 4.84 7.22 -4.07
C TRP A 49 5.60 7.61 -5.34
N LEU A 50 5.07 7.28 -6.53
CA LEU A 50 5.64 7.73 -7.80
C LEU A 50 5.58 9.25 -7.96
N LEU A 51 4.53 9.90 -7.45
CA LEU A 51 4.39 11.36 -7.45
C LEU A 51 5.27 12.04 -6.40
N ASN A 52 5.39 11.44 -5.22
CA ASN A 52 6.19 11.94 -4.11
C ASN A 52 6.66 10.79 -3.21
N GLN A 53 7.92 10.39 -3.38
CA GLN A 53 8.50 9.27 -2.63
C GLN A 53 8.55 9.49 -1.12
N ARG A 54 8.41 10.74 -0.62
CA ARG A 54 8.36 11.03 0.84
C ARG A 54 7.11 10.46 1.52
N VAL A 55 6.10 10.04 0.77
CA VAL A 55 4.88 9.42 1.31
C VAL A 55 5.14 8.09 2.01
N ALA A 56 6.27 7.45 1.75
CA ALA A 56 6.63 6.19 2.39
C ALA A 56 8.14 6.12 2.63
N SER A 57 8.53 5.44 3.71
CA SER A 57 9.93 5.06 3.92
C SER A 57 10.14 3.60 3.56
N GLY A 58 11.30 3.32 2.97
CA GLY A 58 11.71 1.99 2.56
C GLY A 58 13.12 1.66 3.00
N ILE A 59 13.46 0.38 2.94
CA ILE A 59 14.80 -0.13 3.17
C ILE A 59 15.12 -1.12 2.06
N ASP A 60 16.36 -1.14 1.61
CA ASP A 60 16.79 -2.12 0.62
C ASP A 60 16.95 -3.50 1.24
N TYR A 61 16.32 -4.48 0.60
CA TYR A 61 16.43 -5.90 0.91
C TYR A 61 16.90 -6.67 -0.33
N ARG A 62 17.43 -7.87 -0.09
CA ARG A 62 17.39 -8.93 -1.10
C ARG A 62 16.01 -9.58 -1.02
N VAL A 63 15.31 -9.65 -2.15
CA VAL A 63 13.94 -10.18 -2.23
C VAL A 63 13.86 -11.27 -3.29
N ASP A 64 13.15 -12.34 -3.00
CA ASP A 64 12.88 -13.43 -3.92
C ASP A 64 11.48 -14.02 -3.67
N ILE A 65 11.03 -14.92 -4.54
CA ILE A 65 9.71 -15.56 -4.49
C ILE A 65 9.88 -17.07 -4.29
N GLU A 66 9.11 -17.65 -3.37
CA GLU A 66 9.05 -19.10 -3.23
C GLU A 66 8.27 -19.72 -4.40
N LEU A 67 8.98 -20.46 -5.26
CA LEU A 67 8.39 -21.09 -6.44
C LEU A 67 8.08 -22.58 -6.23
N ARG A 68 8.63 -23.21 -5.19
CA ARG A 68 8.47 -24.65 -4.96
C ARG A 68 7.03 -24.98 -4.55
N PRO A 69 6.53 -26.17 -4.91
CA PRO A 69 5.25 -26.66 -4.41
C PRO A 69 5.21 -26.69 -2.88
N GLY A 70 4.05 -26.35 -2.31
CA GLY A 70 3.83 -26.38 -0.86
C GLY A 70 3.09 -25.14 -0.35
N ALA A 71 2.90 -25.09 0.96
CA ALA A 71 2.09 -24.05 1.62
C ALA A 71 2.65 -22.63 1.50
N THR A 72 3.95 -22.48 1.19
CA THR A 72 4.62 -21.18 1.06
C THR A 72 4.78 -20.71 -0.38
N ARG A 73 4.30 -21.47 -1.37
CA ARG A 73 4.41 -21.08 -2.79
C ARG A 73 3.76 -19.72 -3.03
N GLY A 74 4.44 -18.84 -3.76
CA GLY A 74 4.00 -17.47 -4.04
C GLY A 74 4.31 -16.45 -2.94
N LYS A 75 4.88 -16.90 -1.80
CA LYS A 75 5.35 -15.98 -0.76
C LYS A 75 6.55 -15.19 -1.24
N SER A 76 6.45 -13.87 -1.20
CA SER A 76 7.62 -12.99 -1.23
C SER A 76 8.37 -13.08 0.10
N TRP A 77 9.67 -13.32 0.03
CA TRP A 77 10.53 -13.33 1.20
C TRP A 77 11.70 -12.37 0.99
N ARG A 78 12.20 -11.81 2.09
CA ARG A 78 13.22 -10.76 2.06
C ARG A 78 14.25 -10.96 3.16
N TYR A 79 15.51 -10.61 2.90
CA TYR A 79 16.59 -10.66 3.88
C TYR A 79 17.61 -9.53 3.69
N ARG A 80 18.43 -9.30 4.73
CA ARG A 80 19.57 -8.38 4.72
C ARG A 80 20.78 -9.07 5.33
N GLN A 81 21.96 -8.66 4.90
CA GLN A 81 23.22 -9.13 5.49
C GLN A 81 23.62 -8.25 6.69
N PRO A 82 24.32 -8.83 7.68
CA PRO A 82 24.57 -10.27 7.84
C PRO A 82 23.29 -11.04 8.24
N LEU A 83 23.16 -12.28 7.79
CA LEU A 83 22.09 -13.17 8.22
C LEU A 83 22.35 -13.62 9.66
N ARG A 84 21.31 -13.62 10.50
CA ARG A 84 21.38 -14.22 11.85
C ARG A 84 21.40 -15.75 11.82
N LEU A 85 20.79 -16.34 10.80
CA LEU A 85 20.75 -17.78 10.52
C LEU A 85 20.73 -17.99 9.01
N THR A 86 21.55 -18.90 8.50
CA THR A 86 21.72 -19.15 7.05
C THR A 86 20.89 -20.35 6.54
N VAL A 87 20.16 -21.04 7.42
CA VAL A 87 19.37 -22.21 7.04
C VAL A 87 18.25 -21.82 6.07
N GLY A 88 18.23 -22.47 4.90
CA GLY A 88 17.16 -22.31 3.90
C GLY A 88 17.24 -21.05 3.04
N VAL A 89 18.33 -20.27 3.13
CA VAL A 89 18.60 -19.12 2.25
C VAL A 89 19.79 -19.49 1.35
N PRO A 90 19.57 -19.74 0.05
CA PRO A 90 20.66 -19.98 -0.89
C PRO A 90 21.64 -18.80 -0.94
N ASP A 91 22.92 -19.07 -1.19
CA ASP A 91 23.90 -18.00 -1.32
C ASP A 91 23.58 -17.08 -2.52
N HIS A 92 23.69 -15.77 -2.29
CA HIS A 92 23.52 -14.71 -3.30
C HIS A 92 22.17 -14.66 -4.05
N CYS A 93 21.13 -15.36 -3.60
CA CYS A 93 19.81 -15.32 -4.23
C CYS A 93 19.01 -14.04 -3.91
N GLY A 94 17.97 -13.79 -4.70
CA GLY A 94 17.13 -12.60 -4.64
C GLY A 94 17.74 -11.34 -5.27
N ALA A 95 16.86 -10.47 -5.77
CA ALA A 95 17.22 -9.18 -6.34
C ALA A 95 17.29 -8.09 -5.26
N SER A 96 18.09 -7.03 -5.49
CA SER A 96 18.04 -5.84 -4.64
C SER A 96 16.75 -5.08 -4.92
N VAL A 97 15.92 -4.92 -3.90
CA VAL A 97 14.61 -4.26 -4.00
C VAL A 97 14.45 -3.31 -2.82
N HIS A 98 14.03 -2.08 -3.11
CA HIS A 98 13.63 -1.12 -2.10
C HIS A 98 12.23 -1.48 -1.58
N VAL A 99 12.13 -1.96 -0.34
CA VAL A 99 10.86 -2.41 0.24
C VAL A 99 10.32 -1.38 1.21
N LEU A 100 9.13 -0.83 0.91
CA LEU A 100 8.42 0.10 1.77
C LEU A 100 8.01 -0.57 3.08
N HIS A 101 8.19 0.12 4.21
CA HIS A 101 7.88 -0.40 5.55
C HIS A 101 7.07 0.58 6.42
N SER A 102 7.01 1.86 6.07
CA SER A 102 6.13 2.82 6.72
C SER A 102 5.52 3.78 5.71
N VAL A 103 4.36 4.34 6.05
CA VAL A 103 3.59 5.26 5.20
C VAL A 103 3.21 6.47 6.03
N ASP A 104 3.45 7.66 5.49
CA ASP A 104 2.89 8.91 5.99
C ASP A 104 1.46 9.05 5.46
N ASN A 105 0.50 8.61 6.27
CA ASN A 105 -0.92 8.67 5.91
C ASN A 105 -1.42 10.11 5.72
N THR A 106 -0.86 11.09 6.43
CA THR A 106 -1.27 12.49 6.29
C THR A 106 -0.85 13.01 4.92
N LEU A 107 0.40 12.76 4.53
CA LEU A 107 0.88 13.13 3.20
C LEU A 107 0.12 12.37 2.10
N LEU A 108 -0.12 11.07 2.28
CA LEU A 108 -0.87 10.25 1.32
C LEU A 108 -2.27 10.83 1.05
N LEU A 109 -3.03 11.09 2.12
CA LEU A 109 -4.37 11.64 2.00
C LEU A 109 -4.34 13.05 1.39
N SER A 110 -3.31 13.85 1.68
CA SER A 110 -3.18 15.19 1.08
C SER A 110 -2.93 15.14 -0.44
N ILE A 111 -2.14 14.16 -0.93
CA ILE A 111 -1.90 13.96 -2.37
C ILE A 111 -3.20 13.57 -3.07
N ILE A 112 -3.96 12.66 -2.47
CA ILE A 112 -5.26 12.21 -2.99
C ILE A 112 -6.27 13.37 -3.00
N GLU A 113 -6.32 14.14 -1.92
CA GLU A 113 -7.20 15.32 -1.83
C GLU A 113 -6.90 16.35 -2.93
N GLN A 114 -5.62 16.62 -3.17
CA GLN A 114 -5.20 17.51 -4.25
C GLN A 114 -5.61 16.99 -5.63
N ALA A 115 -5.61 15.67 -5.85
CA ALA A 115 -6.08 15.08 -7.09
C ALA A 115 -7.58 15.32 -7.29
N PHE A 116 -8.40 15.13 -6.26
CA PHE A 116 -9.84 15.43 -6.31
C PHE A 116 -10.12 16.92 -6.54
N LYS A 117 -9.38 17.82 -5.88
CA LYS A 117 -9.54 19.27 -6.05
C LYS A 117 -9.21 19.78 -7.46
N ARG A 118 -8.46 19.01 -8.26
CA ARG A 118 -8.14 19.34 -9.66
C ARG A 118 -9.20 18.88 -10.65
N LEU A 119 -10.20 18.11 -10.21
CA LEU A 119 -11.33 17.78 -11.04
C LEU A 119 -12.12 19.07 -11.31
N THR A 120 -12.12 19.51 -12.55
CA THR A 120 -12.97 20.62 -13.01
C THR A 120 -14.39 20.10 -13.23
N SER A 121 -15.39 20.86 -12.79
CA SER A 121 -16.80 20.64 -13.13
C SER A 121 -17.07 20.80 -14.62
#